data_AF-A0A4Y4AU58-F1
#
_entry.id   AF-A0A4Y4AU58-F1
#
_cell.length_a   1.000
_cell.length_b   1.000
_cell.length_c   1.000
_cell.angle_alpha   90.00
_cell.angle_beta   90.00
_cell.angle_gamma   90.00
#
_symmetry.space_group_name_H-M   'P 1'
#
loop_
_entity.id
_entity.type
_entity.pdbx_description
1 polymer ?
#
loop_
_entity_poly.entity_id
_entity_poly.type
_entity_poly.pdbx_seq_one_letter_code
_entity_poly.pdbx_strand_id
1 'polypeptide(L)'
;MDIEIIIEKTGLKLLIEKYLIEKLLDNSIKIGITILEKESKKKTQLVSDSSFFKIQVSQSFVMEHYACQTEDYKNLLKEFQNIFQLISKNTDEIIKQMQSFSSISVLYKFKDFILHFPFNFLGENYILAFENALKLIFLLNRNLIPNIEKQIIKTFDEGNKQRFFSFKKNDWKIIDPLILITKDLNDKYRDDKDSRIKKPHIVVNEDNIFKYFVFETNWVLVFDGLETMMAQPNDVSIYSNIAEKNLQGAETFYKDIILPRHKNYHGSFPSEAEQKEYFDYFELIIQAIIFSYTALEAFANICIPINYKYTVDKNDVKTIYGKQAIERNFSLRDKFKIILPQILDIQDVTISKWWSTFIELETLRDEIIHSKPSKSENRYSSLLEKRIFKLIRNHRLVIEFYGNFIFQNKKKLLEEYPYNMGFDEVYPGIMTEKNYDETYREMHNIKI
;
A
#
# COMPACT_ATOMS: atom_id res chain seq x y z
N MET A 1 -31.30 19.55 12.40
CA MET A 1 -31.14 19.64 10.94
C MET A 1 -30.64 18.30 10.47
N ASP A 2 -31.23 17.79 9.38
CA ASP A 2 -30.84 16.52 8.77
C ASP A 2 -29.69 16.73 7.79
N ILE A 3 -29.73 17.85 7.06
CA ILE A 3 -28.67 18.31 6.19
C ILE A 3 -28.38 19.78 6.46
N GLU A 4 -27.10 20.15 6.49
CA GLU A 4 -26.65 21.53 6.49
C GLU A 4 -25.72 21.77 5.29
N ILE A 5 -26.11 22.70 4.43
CA ILE A 5 -25.34 23.06 3.23
C ILE A 5 -24.47 24.26 3.57
N ILE A 6 -23.16 24.06 3.48
CA ILE A 6 -22.16 25.07 3.81
C ILE A 6 -21.55 25.59 2.50
N ILE A 7 -21.61 26.89 2.27
CA ILE A 7 -21.15 27.54 1.04
C ILE A 7 -20.24 28.73 1.31
N GLU A 8 -19.29 28.97 0.41
CA GLU A 8 -18.33 30.08 0.53
C GLU A 8 -18.75 31.36 -0.23
N LYS A 9 -19.73 31.26 -1.15
CA LYS A 9 -20.20 32.40 -1.97
C LYS A 9 -21.67 32.71 -1.68
N THR A 10 -21.96 33.96 -1.30
CA THR A 10 -23.33 34.47 -1.10
C THR A 10 -24.23 34.30 -2.32
N GLY A 11 -23.68 34.37 -3.54
CA GLY A 11 -24.43 34.15 -4.79
C GLY A 11 -25.01 32.72 -4.94
N LEU A 12 -24.41 31.71 -4.29
CA LEU A 12 -24.94 30.34 -4.31
C LEU A 12 -26.14 30.17 -3.37
N LYS A 13 -26.28 31.02 -2.35
CA LYS A 13 -27.38 30.93 -1.38
C LYS A 13 -28.74 31.04 -2.06
N LEU A 14 -28.95 32.10 -2.84
CA LEU A 14 -30.21 32.34 -3.56
C LEU A 14 -30.55 31.19 -4.51
N LEU A 15 -29.54 30.58 -5.14
CA LEU A 15 -29.72 29.45 -6.04
C LEU A 15 -30.15 28.19 -5.27
N ILE A 16 -29.55 27.91 -4.12
CA ILE A 16 -29.91 26.76 -3.28
C ILE A 16 -31.29 26.96 -2.65
N GLU A 17 -31.61 28.15 -2.17
CA GLU A 17 -32.94 28.45 -1.61
C GLU A 17 -34.03 28.20 -2.66
N LYS A 18 -33.88 28.78 -3.85
CA LYS A 18 -34.86 28.71 -4.93
C LYS A 18 -34.98 27.34 -5.60
N TYR A 19 -33.85 26.67 -5.82
CA TYR A 19 -33.81 25.44 -6.63
C TYR A 19 -33.66 24.16 -5.78
N LEU A 20 -33.38 24.27 -4.48
CA LEU A 20 -33.40 23.12 -3.56
C LEU A 20 -34.51 23.24 -2.53
N ILE A 21 -34.45 24.26 -1.69
CA ILE A 21 -35.24 24.31 -0.45
C ILE A 21 -36.71 24.50 -0.78
N GLU A 22 -37.03 25.46 -1.66
CA GLU A 22 -38.40 25.67 -2.14
C GLU A 22 -39.00 24.42 -2.80
N LYS A 23 -38.17 23.60 -3.47
CA LYS A 23 -38.60 22.35 -4.12
C LYS A 23 -38.78 21.19 -3.15
N LEU A 24 -38.23 21.30 -1.94
CA LEU A 24 -38.28 20.29 -0.90
C LEU A 24 -39.08 20.77 0.33
N LEU A 25 -39.95 21.77 0.19
CA LEU A 25 -40.77 22.30 1.30
C LEU A 25 -41.68 21.25 1.94
N ASP A 26 -42.24 20.36 1.12
CA ASP A 26 -43.13 19.27 1.59
C ASP A 26 -42.35 18.02 2.05
N ASN A 27 -41.01 18.06 1.99
CA ASN A 27 -40.14 16.96 2.36
C ASN A 27 -39.91 16.94 3.89
N SER A 28 -39.91 15.76 4.51
CA SER A 28 -39.65 15.66 5.95
C SER A 28 -38.19 15.95 6.34
N ILE A 29 -37.25 15.93 5.38
CA ILE A 29 -35.83 16.20 5.58
C ILE A 29 -35.60 17.69 5.84
N LYS A 30 -35.05 18.03 7.02
CA LYS A 30 -34.76 19.42 7.38
C LYS A 30 -33.41 19.88 6.83
N ILE A 31 -33.43 20.84 5.91
CA ILE A 31 -32.24 21.40 5.25
C ILE A 31 -31.95 22.82 5.76
N GLY A 32 -30.72 23.06 6.23
CA GLY A 32 -30.20 24.39 6.58
C GLY A 32 -29.14 24.89 5.60
N ILE A 33 -28.87 26.20 5.58
CA ILE A 33 -27.76 26.82 4.82
C ILE A 33 -26.90 27.66 5.77
N THR A 34 -25.59 27.46 5.69
CA THR A 34 -24.59 28.24 6.42
C THR A 34 -23.59 28.85 5.43
N ILE A 35 -23.32 30.15 5.56
CA ILE A 35 -22.30 30.84 4.74
C ILE A 35 -21.01 30.94 5.55
N LEU A 36 -19.92 30.42 5.01
CA LEU A 36 -18.59 30.57 5.58
C LEU A 36 -18.06 31.98 5.27
N GLU A 37 -17.79 32.76 6.31
CA GLU A 37 -16.98 33.98 6.18
C GLU A 37 -15.51 33.59 5.97
N LYS A 38 -14.77 34.36 5.15
CA LYS A 38 -13.35 34.10 4.87
C LYS A 38 -12.55 34.13 6.18
N GLU A 39 -12.23 32.98 6.73
CA GLU A 39 -11.31 32.87 7.87
C GLU A 39 -9.89 33.29 7.47
N SER A 40 -9.26 34.07 8.36
CA SER A 40 -7.86 34.47 8.27
C SER A 40 -6.91 33.32 8.65
N LYS A 41 -5.79 33.20 7.92
CA LYS A 41 -4.64 32.30 8.14
C LYS A 41 -4.98 30.90 8.70
N LYS A 42 -5.40 29.99 7.81
CA LYS A 42 -5.39 28.55 8.11
C LYS A 42 -3.95 28.07 8.35
N LYS A 43 -3.76 27.23 9.37
CA LYS A 43 -2.51 26.47 9.58
C LYS A 43 -2.23 25.67 8.29
N THR A 44 -0.99 25.68 7.80
CA THR A 44 -0.61 24.91 6.60
C THR A 44 -0.87 23.42 6.86
N GLN A 45 -1.77 22.82 6.10
CA GLN A 45 -2.12 21.40 6.16
C GLN A 45 -1.70 20.74 4.86
N LEU A 46 -1.31 19.47 4.91
CA LEU A 46 -1.00 18.70 3.69
C LEU A 46 -2.26 18.33 2.94
N VAL A 47 -3.32 17.98 3.68
CA VAL A 47 -4.61 17.62 3.11
C VAL A 47 -5.63 18.65 3.53
N SER A 48 -6.30 19.26 2.56
CA SER A 48 -7.33 20.27 2.80
C SER A 48 -8.52 20.08 1.88
N ASP A 49 -9.71 20.42 2.38
CA ASP A 49 -10.93 20.46 1.57
C ASP A 49 -11.05 21.82 0.87
N SER A 50 -10.89 21.83 -0.45
CA SER A 50 -11.09 23.02 -1.28
C SER A 50 -12.53 23.17 -1.79
N SER A 51 -13.46 22.30 -1.35
CA SER A 51 -14.82 22.29 -1.89
C SER A 51 -15.59 23.53 -1.50
N PHE A 52 -16.15 24.22 -2.50
CA PHE A 52 -16.96 25.42 -2.30
C PHE A 52 -18.41 25.10 -1.92
N PHE A 53 -18.83 23.84 -2.06
CA PHE A 53 -20.15 23.34 -1.68
C PHE A 53 -19.99 22.14 -0.76
N LYS A 54 -20.34 22.27 0.52
CA LYS A 54 -20.21 21.20 1.50
C LYS A 54 -21.58 20.78 2.03
N ILE A 55 -21.81 19.48 2.15
CA ILE A 55 -23.06 18.89 2.60
C ILE A 55 -22.77 18.17 3.91
N GLN A 56 -23.07 18.81 5.02
CA GLN A 56 -22.98 18.18 6.32
C GLN A 56 -24.24 17.36 6.57
N VAL A 57 -24.09 16.06 6.75
CA VAL A 57 -25.20 15.13 6.98
C VAL A 57 -25.24 14.70 8.44
N SER A 58 -26.45 14.62 9.01
CA SER A 58 -26.65 14.14 10.38
C SER A 58 -26.74 12.61 10.43
N GLN A 59 -26.61 12.06 11.64
CA GLN A 59 -26.89 10.64 11.86
C GLN A 59 -28.37 10.30 11.62
N SER A 60 -29.31 11.17 12.04
CA SER A 60 -30.75 10.96 11.79
C SER A 60 -31.02 10.83 10.31
N PHE A 61 -30.45 11.71 9.48
CA PHE A 61 -30.59 11.67 8.03
C PHE A 61 -30.21 10.31 7.43
N VAL A 62 -29.01 9.83 7.80
CA VAL A 62 -28.48 8.58 7.28
C VAL A 62 -29.33 7.39 7.72
N MET A 63 -29.79 7.39 8.97
CA MET A 63 -30.48 6.26 9.57
C MET A 63 -31.97 6.20 9.22
N GLU A 64 -32.63 7.35 9.10
CA GLU A 64 -34.08 7.45 8.95
C GLU A 64 -34.50 7.63 7.49
N HIS A 65 -33.69 8.32 6.67
CA HIS A 65 -34.03 8.61 5.27
C HIS A 65 -33.22 7.76 4.29
N TYR A 66 -31.88 7.80 4.36
CA TYR A 66 -31.03 7.04 3.43
C TYR A 66 -31.18 5.52 3.61
N ALA A 67 -31.04 5.00 4.83
CA ALA A 67 -31.09 3.55 5.07
C ALA A 67 -32.45 2.94 4.71
N CYS A 68 -33.53 3.71 4.89
CA CYS A 68 -34.90 3.31 4.56
C CYS A 68 -35.29 3.59 3.10
N GLN A 69 -34.42 4.26 2.33
CA GLN A 69 -34.68 4.65 0.94
C GLN A 69 -36.03 5.39 0.79
N THR A 70 -36.30 6.33 1.69
CA THR A 70 -37.57 7.06 1.72
C THR A 70 -37.80 7.81 0.41
N GLU A 71 -39.07 8.08 0.07
CA GLU A 71 -39.38 8.85 -1.13
C GLU A 71 -38.79 10.27 -1.06
N ASP A 72 -38.78 10.83 0.14
CA ASP A 72 -38.11 12.07 0.49
C ASP A 72 -36.61 12.08 0.17
N TYR A 73 -35.90 10.99 0.44
CA TYR A 73 -34.49 10.84 0.07
C TYR A 73 -34.29 10.79 -1.46
N LYS A 74 -35.15 10.06 -2.17
CA LYS A 74 -35.08 9.98 -3.65
C LYS A 74 -35.37 11.35 -4.29
N ASN A 75 -36.33 12.09 -3.75
CA ASN A 75 -36.65 13.44 -4.18
C ASN A 75 -35.46 14.39 -3.94
N LEU A 76 -34.83 14.31 -2.76
CA LEU A 76 -33.61 15.07 -2.47
C LEU A 76 -32.49 14.79 -3.50
N LEU A 77 -32.23 13.51 -3.81
CA LEU A 77 -31.21 13.15 -4.80
C LEU A 77 -31.50 13.75 -6.18
N LYS A 78 -32.75 13.72 -6.61
CA LYS A 78 -33.19 14.32 -7.88
C LYS A 78 -32.95 15.83 -7.89
N GLU A 79 -33.28 16.53 -6.81
CA GLU A 79 -33.06 17.98 -6.74
C GLU A 79 -31.57 18.36 -6.60
N PHE A 80 -30.76 17.55 -5.92
CA PHE A 80 -29.31 17.70 -5.96
C PHE A 80 -28.75 17.57 -7.39
N GLN A 81 -29.22 16.59 -8.16
CA GLN A 81 -28.84 16.46 -9.57
C GLN A 81 -29.20 17.71 -10.38
N ASN A 82 -30.42 18.23 -10.21
CA ASN A 82 -30.88 19.44 -10.90
C ASN A 82 -29.98 20.65 -10.59
N ILE A 83 -29.63 20.84 -9.32
CA ILE A 83 -28.78 21.95 -8.89
C ILE A 83 -27.36 21.80 -9.37
N PHE A 84 -26.77 20.60 -9.30
CA PHE A 84 -25.42 20.40 -9.81
C PHE A 84 -25.34 20.55 -11.33
N GLN A 85 -26.41 20.19 -12.07
CA GLN A 85 -26.53 20.53 -13.49
C GLN A 85 -26.62 22.04 -13.73
N LEU A 86 -27.34 22.79 -12.90
CA LEU A 86 -27.41 24.25 -12.99
C LEU A 86 -26.06 24.91 -12.69
N ILE A 87 -25.40 24.48 -11.60
CA ILE A 87 -24.10 24.98 -11.18
C ILE A 87 -23.05 24.68 -12.26
N SER A 88 -23.01 23.45 -12.80
CA SER A 88 -22.05 23.05 -13.83
C SER A 88 -22.21 23.83 -15.15
N LYS A 89 -23.43 24.21 -15.52
CA LYS A 89 -23.70 25.09 -16.68
C LYS A 89 -23.19 26.52 -16.47
N ASN A 90 -23.25 27.01 -15.22
CA ASN A 90 -22.88 28.37 -14.85
C ASN A 90 -21.45 28.52 -14.31
N THR A 91 -20.69 27.42 -14.15
CA THR A 91 -19.29 27.48 -13.75
C THR A 91 -18.38 27.94 -14.88
N ASP A 92 -17.59 28.99 -14.62
CA ASP A 92 -16.61 29.59 -15.52
C ASP A 92 -15.65 28.55 -16.14
N GLU A 93 -15.19 28.80 -17.37
CA GLU A 93 -14.16 27.98 -18.05
C GLU A 93 -12.88 27.82 -17.20
N ILE A 94 -12.60 28.76 -16.30
CA ILE A 94 -11.49 28.72 -15.35
C ILE A 94 -11.64 27.56 -14.34
N ILE A 95 -12.86 27.27 -13.88
CA ILE A 95 -13.13 26.14 -12.96
C ILE A 95 -13.06 24.81 -13.72
N LYS A 96 -13.44 24.80 -15.02
CA LYS A 96 -13.24 23.63 -15.90
C LYS A 96 -11.77 23.34 -16.18
N GLN A 97 -10.91 24.36 -16.21
CA GLN A 97 -9.44 24.21 -16.34
C GLN A 97 -8.79 23.73 -15.02
N MET A 98 -9.43 23.97 -13.88
CA MET A 98 -8.98 23.58 -12.53
C MET A 98 -9.42 22.15 -12.13
N GLN A 99 -9.22 21.16 -13.01
CA GLN A 99 -9.64 19.75 -12.81
C GLN A 99 -9.12 19.08 -11.52
N SER A 100 -8.15 19.69 -10.82
CA SER A 100 -7.51 19.15 -9.61
C SER A 100 -8.20 19.50 -8.29
N PHE A 101 -9.19 20.39 -8.27
CA PHE A 101 -9.89 20.78 -7.04
C PHE A 101 -11.19 19.99 -6.87
N SER A 102 -11.54 19.63 -5.64
CA SER A 102 -12.85 19.05 -5.32
C SER A 102 -13.92 20.14 -5.32
N SER A 103 -15.04 19.92 -6.01
CA SER A 103 -16.15 20.87 -6.06
C SER A 103 -17.12 20.72 -4.89
N ILE A 104 -17.36 19.48 -4.46
CA ILE A 104 -18.33 19.11 -3.43
C ILE A 104 -17.64 18.28 -2.35
N SER A 105 -18.07 18.41 -1.10
CA SER A 105 -17.66 17.50 -0.03
C SER A 105 -18.85 17.12 0.85
N VAL A 106 -18.98 15.83 1.17
CA VAL A 106 -19.89 15.41 2.25
C VAL A 106 -19.11 15.44 3.56
N LEU A 107 -19.70 16.08 4.58
CA LEU A 107 -19.13 16.16 5.92
C LEU A 107 -19.96 15.32 6.88
N TYR A 108 -19.28 14.57 7.75
CA TYR A 108 -19.95 13.78 8.78
C TYR A 108 -19.19 13.82 10.09
N LYS A 109 -19.90 14.14 11.19
CA LYS A 109 -19.32 14.10 12.53
C LYS A 109 -19.33 12.66 13.05
N PHE A 110 -18.14 12.08 13.22
CA PHE A 110 -17.96 10.73 13.74
C PHE A 110 -17.05 10.76 14.97
N LYS A 111 -17.63 10.51 16.15
CA LYS A 111 -16.94 10.66 17.44
C LYS A 111 -16.34 12.07 17.58
N ASP A 112 -15.02 12.16 17.77
CA ASP A 112 -14.27 13.41 17.88
C ASP A 112 -13.85 13.98 16.51
N PHE A 113 -14.08 13.27 15.41
CA PHE A 113 -13.60 13.64 14.08
C PHE A 113 -14.69 14.18 13.16
N ILE A 114 -14.28 15.02 12.21
CA ILE A 114 -15.07 15.38 11.03
C ILE A 114 -14.52 14.61 9.84
N LEU A 115 -15.35 13.75 9.25
CA LEU A 115 -15.01 13.00 8.04
C LEU A 115 -15.35 13.85 6.83
N HIS A 116 -14.40 14.02 5.92
CA HIS A 116 -14.53 14.73 4.66
C HIS A 116 -14.52 13.74 3.50
N PHE A 117 -15.54 13.82 2.65
CA PHE A 117 -15.68 13.03 1.43
C PHE A 117 -15.72 13.97 0.22
N PRO A 118 -14.57 14.54 -0.20
CA PRO A 118 -14.49 15.44 -1.34
C PRO A 118 -14.62 14.69 -2.68
N PHE A 119 -15.42 15.23 -3.60
CA PHE A 119 -15.60 14.73 -4.97
C PHE A 119 -15.98 15.84 -5.96
N ASN A 120 -15.95 15.51 -7.25
CA ASN A 120 -16.24 16.44 -8.35
C ASN A 120 -17.56 16.12 -9.04
N PHE A 121 -18.41 17.14 -9.24
CA PHE A 121 -19.64 16.99 -10.04
C PHE A 121 -19.38 16.93 -11.55
N LEU A 122 -18.17 17.25 -12.02
CA LEU A 122 -17.80 17.22 -13.44
C LEU A 122 -17.51 15.80 -13.98
N GLY A 123 -17.55 14.77 -13.13
CA GLY A 123 -17.40 13.37 -13.53
C GLY A 123 -18.75 12.64 -13.65
N GLU A 124 -18.79 11.56 -14.43
CA GLU A 124 -20.04 10.81 -14.70
C GLU A 124 -20.67 10.14 -13.45
N ASN A 125 -19.96 10.09 -12.31
CA ASN A 125 -20.33 9.29 -11.14
C ASN A 125 -20.41 10.07 -9.81
N TYR A 126 -20.71 11.38 -9.81
CA TYR A 126 -20.79 12.17 -8.56
C TYR A 126 -21.94 11.73 -7.64
N ILE A 127 -23.07 11.28 -8.20
CA ILE A 127 -24.18 10.70 -7.41
C ILE A 127 -23.68 9.44 -6.71
N LEU A 128 -23.00 8.56 -7.45
CA LEU A 128 -22.42 7.34 -6.89
C LEU A 128 -21.42 7.65 -5.77
N ALA A 129 -20.59 8.69 -5.91
CA ALA A 129 -19.68 9.12 -4.86
C ALA A 129 -20.43 9.56 -3.59
N PHE A 130 -21.48 10.38 -3.75
CA PHE A 130 -22.36 10.83 -2.67
C PHE A 130 -23.05 9.65 -1.97
N GLU A 131 -23.70 8.77 -2.72
CA GLU A 131 -24.38 7.59 -2.19
C GLU A 131 -23.42 6.62 -1.49
N ASN A 132 -22.21 6.42 -2.03
CA ASN A 132 -21.20 5.59 -1.38
C ASN A 132 -20.65 6.24 -0.11
N ALA A 133 -20.61 7.57 -0.01
CA ALA A 133 -20.24 8.25 1.23
C ALA A 133 -21.31 7.97 2.31
N LEU A 134 -22.60 8.12 1.98
CA LEU A 134 -23.71 7.78 2.88
C LEU A 134 -23.69 6.30 3.28
N LYS A 135 -23.40 5.40 2.33
CA LYS A 135 -23.23 3.97 2.60
C LYS A 135 -22.14 3.72 3.63
N LEU A 136 -20.97 4.32 3.45
CA LEU A 136 -19.87 4.16 4.40
C LEU A 136 -20.24 4.69 5.79
N ILE A 137 -20.86 5.87 5.85
CA ILE A 137 -21.34 6.47 7.11
C ILE A 137 -22.37 5.55 7.80
N PHE A 138 -23.31 4.98 7.05
CA PHE A 138 -24.27 4.01 7.58
C PHE A 138 -23.58 2.78 8.18
N LEU A 139 -22.62 2.20 7.46
CA LEU A 139 -21.86 1.04 7.92
C LEU A 139 -21.03 1.36 9.18
N LEU A 140 -20.44 2.57 9.27
CA LEU A 140 -19.74 3.05 10.46
C LEU A 140 -20.69 3.17 11.67
N ASN A 141 -21.86 3.77 11.49
CA ASN A 141 -22.87 3.92 12.56
C ASN A 141 -23.40 2.58 13.08
N ARG A 142 -23.44 1.55 12.23
CA ARG A 142 -23.83 0.20 12.60
C ARG A 142 -22.68 -0.67 13.12
N ASN A 143 -21.45 -0.14 13.17
CA ASN A 143 -20.23 -0.88 13.53
C ASN A 143 -20.03 -2.16 12.70
N LEU A 144 -20.37 -2.11 11.40
CA LEU A 144 -20.25 -3.26 10.49
C LEU A 144 -18.88 -3.33 9.78
N ILE A 145 -18.06 -2.29 9.94
CA ILE A 145 -16.75 -2.16 9.30
C ILE A 145 -15.67 -1.74 10.32
N PRO A 146 -15.42 -2.56 11.36
CA PRO A 146 -14.52 -2.22 12.47
C PRO A 146 -13.07 -1.95 12.02
N ASN A 147 -12.65 -2.50 10.88
CA ASN A 147 -11.33 -2.24 10.30
C ASN A 147 -11.20 -0.80 9.81
N ILE A 148 -12.24 -0.25 9.17
CA ILE A 148 -12.25 1.15 8.69
C ILE A 148 -12.31 2.10 9.89
N GLU A 149 -13.11 1.78 10.90
CA GLU A 149 -13.14 2.56 12.15
C GLU A 149 -11.75 2.63 12.81
N LYS A 150 -11.07 1.48 12.93
CA LYS A 150 -9.68 1.44 13.43
C LYS A 150 -8.74 2.28 12.58
N GLN A 151 -8.91 2.31 11.25
CA GLN A 151 -8.10 3.15 10.36
C GLN A 151 -8.37 4.65 10.59
N ILE A 152 -9.63 5.06 10.73
CA ILE A 152 -10.01 6.45 11.03
C ILE A 152 -9.32 6.93 12.31
N ILE A 153 -9.41 6.13 13.38
CA ILE A 153 -8.85 6.47 14.69
C ILE A 153 -7.32 6.51 14.65
N LYS A 154 -6.67 5.59 13.93
CA LYS A 154 -5.20 5.49 13.84
C LYS A 154 -4.57 6.44 12.83
N THR A 155 -5.36 7.07 11.96
CA THR A 155 -4.85 8.03 10.98
C THR A 155 -4.31 9.25 11.70
N PHE A 156 -3.15 9.72 11.25
CA PHE A 156 -2.46 10.87 11.83
C PHE A 156 -3.35 12.11 11.82
N ASP A 157 -3.31 12.87 12.91
CA ASP A 157 -4.06 14.11 13.07
C ASP A 157 -3.12 15.31 12.93
N GLU A 158 -3.39 16.19 11.98
CA GLU A 158 -2.65 17.45 11.82
C GLU A 158 -3.05 18.51 12.87
N GLY A 159 -3.79 18.10 13.92
CA GLY A 159 -4.26 18.94 15.02
C GLY A 159 -5.63 19.58 14.78
N ASN A 160 -6.38 19.12 13.77
CA ASN A 160 -7.66 19.69 13.35
C ASN A 160 -8.85 18.73 13.53
N LYS A 161 -8.59 17.47 13.92
CA LYS A 161 -9.62 16.42 14.03
C LYS A 161 -10.39 16.18 12.73
N GLN A 162 -9.80 16.49 11.58
CA GLN A 162 -10.38 16.21 10.26
C GLN A 162 -9.79 14.92 9.70
N ARG A 163 -10.60 14.16 8.98
CA ARG A 163 -10.18 12.93 8.30
C ARG A 163 -10.69 12.96 6.88
N PHE A 164 -9.78 12.87 5.92
CA PHE A 164 -10.09 13.00 4.50
C PHE A 164 -10.17 11.65 3.84
N PHE A 165 -11.12 11.49 2.94
CA PHE A 165 -11.26 10.31 2.08
C PHE A 165 -11.01 10.70 0.62
N SER A 166 -10.53 9.73 -0.16
CA SER A 166 -10.43 9.84 -1.62
C SER A 166 -11.36 8.81 -2.27
N PHE A 167 -12.10 9.23 -3.29
CA PHE A 167 -12.96 8.35 -4.06
C PHE A 167 -12.22 7.85 -5.29
N LYS A 168 -11.89 6.55 -5.33
CA LYS A 168 -11.20 5.92 -6.47
C LYS A 168 -11.78 4.53 -6.70
N LYS A 169 -11.99 4.16 -7.98
CA LYS A 169 -12.55 2.85 -8.38
C LYS A 169 -13.87 2.52 -7.65
N ASN A 170 -14.76 3.50 -7.53
CA ASN A 170 -16.05 3.41 -6.87
C ASN A 170 -16.01 3.07 -5.37
N ASP A 171 -14.89 3.37 -4.70
CA ASP A 171 -14.73 3.12 -3.26
C ASP A 171 -14.05 4.31 -2.56
N TRP A 172 -14.36 4.48 -1.29
CA TRP A 172 -13.82 5.54 -0.43
C TRP A 172 -12.66 5.00 0.41
N LYS A 173 -11.49 5.63 0.27
CA LYS A 173 -10.30 5.27 1.05
C LYS A 173 -9.83 6.45 1.86
N ILE A 174 -9.61 6.22 3.15
CA ILE A 174 -9.03 7.22 4.03
C ILE A 174 -7.62 7.61 3.56
N ILE A 175 -7.34 8.90 3.61
CA ILE A 175 -6.04 9.48 3.30
C ILE A 175 -5.29 9.63 4.61
N ASP A 176 -4.06 9.12 4.64
CA ASP A 176 -3.13 9.28 5.75
C ASP A 176 -2.10 10.35 5.37
N PRO A 177 -2.13 11.56 5.97
CA PRO A 177 -1.21 12.64 5.62
C PRO A 177 0.26 12.23 5.73
N LEU A 178 0.60 11.38 6.70
CA LEU A 178 1.95 10.85 6.86
C LEU A 178 2.40 10.07 5.62
N ILE A 179 1.53 9.21 5.07
CA ILE A 179 1.87 8.40 3.90
C ILE A 179 2.07 9.30 2.66
N LEU A 180 1.27 10.35 2.51
CA LEU A 180 1.42 11.29 1.39
C LEU A 180 2.77 11.99 1.42
N ILE A 181 3.13 12.61 2.55
CA ILE A 181 4.40 13.33 2.64
C ILE A 181 5.59 12.37 2.52
N THR A 182 5.55 11.20 3.17
CA THR A 182 6.67 10.25 3.07
C THR A 182 6.80 9.65 1.69
N LYS A 183 5.70 9.53 0.93
CA LYS A 183 5.79 9.09 -0.46
C LYS A 183 6.59 10.10 -1.27
N ASP A 184 6.25 11.38 -1.21
CA ASP A 184 6.96 12.42 -1.95
C ASP A 184 8.43 12.52 -1.52
N LEU A 185 8.71 12.37 -0.22
CA LEU A 185 10.09 12.36 0.30
C LEU A 185 10.88 11.14 -0.16
N ASN A 186 10.26 9.96 -0.15
CA ASN A 186 10.87 8.71 -0.59
C ASN A 186 11.10 8.69 -2.10
N ASP A 187 10.17 9.23 -2.89
CA ASP A 187 10.32 9.35 -4.34
C ASP A 187 11.51 10.26 -4.67
N LYS A 188 11.60 11.45 -4.03
CA LYS A 188 12.77 12.35 -4.16
C LYS A 188 14.08 11.69 -3.71
N TYR A 189 14.04 10.96 -2.60
CA TYR A 189 15.21 10.23 -2.10
C TYR A 189 15.69 9.19 -3.11
N ARG A 190 14.77 8.58 -3.87
CA ARG A 190 15.05 7.45 -4.75
C ARG A 190 15.53 7.87 -6.15
N ASP A 191 15.28 9.11 -6.57
CA ASP A 191 15.53 9.59 -7.94
C ASP A 191 16.93 9.28 -8.48
N ASP A 192 17.97 9.25 -7.63
CA ASP A 192 19.36 8.96 -7.98
C ASP A 192 19.92 7.67 -7.36
N LYS A 193 19.06 6.82 -6.78
CA LYS A 193 19.48 5.63 -6.02
C LYS A 193 19.17 4.33 -6.74
N ASP A 194 20.00 3.31 -6.48
CA ASP A 194 19.76 1.94 -6.94
C ASP A 194 18.61 1.31 -6.14
N SER A 195 17.67 0.62 -6.81
CA SER A 195 16.55 -0.07 -6.14
C SER A 195 16.93 -1.18 -5.15
N ARG A 196 18.20 -1.60 -5.13
CA ARG A 196 18.71 -2.65 -4.25
C ARG A 196 19.17 -2.13 -2.88
N ILE A 197 19.09 -0.83 -2.63
CA ILE A 197 19.36 -0.27 -1.31
C ILE A 197 18.20 -0.54 -0.35
N LYS A 198 18.50 -0.45 0.95
CA LYS A 198 17.49 -0.33 1.99
C LYS A 198 16.80 1.04 1.91
N LYS A 199 15.50 1.08 2.22
CA LYS A 199 14.74 2.32 2.32
C LYS A 199 15.30 3.23 3.42
N PRO A 200 15.17 4.56 3.28
CA PRO A 200 15.65 5.48 4.30
C PRO A 200 14.72 5.45 5.52
N HIS A 201 15.26 5.81 6.68
CA HIS A 201 14.47 6.12 7.85
C HIS A 201 13.97 7.56 7.74
N ILE A 202 12.67 7.76 7.55
CA ILE A 202 12.06 9.09 7.52
C ILE A 202 11.44 9.36 8.89
N VAL A 203 11.80 10.48 9.51
CA VAL A 203 11.20 10.90 10.77
C VAL A 203 10.61 12.28 10.60
N VAL A 204 9.32 12.41 10.89
CA VAL A 204 8.59 13.67 10.76
C VAL A 204 8.26 14.24 12.14
N ASN A 205 8.18 15.55 12.22
CA ASN A 205 7.73 16.25 13.41
C ASN A 205 6.19 16.16 13.54
N GLU A 206 5.71 15.92 14.76
CA GLU A 206 4.29 15.73 15.04
C GLU A 206 3.45 17.02 14.94
N ASP A 207 4.05 18.18 15.24
CA ASP A 207 3.36 19.47 15.23
C ASP A 207 3.38 20.15 13.85
N ASN A 208 4.42 19.84 13.07
CA ASN A 208 4.64 20.37 11.72
C ASN A 208 5.33 19.32 10.83
N ILE A 209 4.54 18.55 10.09
CA ILE A 209 5.00 17.53 9.15
C ILE A 209 6.02 18.01 8.09
N PHE A 210 6.07 19.32 7.79
CA PHE A 210 7.08 19.88 6.86
C PHE A 210 8.48 19.99 7.50
N LYS A 211 8.59 19.79 8.80
CA LYS A 211 9.85 19.55 9.52
C LYS A 211 10.08 18.05 9.60
N TYR A 212 11.12 17.58 8.93
CA TYR A 212 11.46 16.16 8.88
C TYR A 212 12.96 15.96 8.72
N PHE A 213 13.39 14.73 8.97
CA PHE A 213 14.72 14.22 8.63
C PHE A 213 14.58 12.97 7.79
N VAL A 214 15.47 12.84 6.80
CA VAL A 214 15.65 11.63 6.00
C VAL A 214 17.03 11.08 6.35
N PHE A 215 17.05 9.93 7.02
CA PHE A 215 18.28 9.27 7.42
C PHE A 215 18.55 8.10 6.48
N GLU A 216 19.69 8.17 5.78
CA GLU A 216 20.22 7.02 5.06
C GLU A 216 20.80 6.00 6.03
N THR A 217 20.51 4.73 5.81
CA THR A 217 21.19 3.66 6.54
C THR A 217 22.48 3.32 5.80
N ASN A 218 23.58 3.89 6.25
CA ASN A 218 24.91 3.66 5.67
C ASN A 218 25.68 2.61 6.47
N TRP A 219 26.44 1.79 5.77
CA TRP A 219 27.39 0.84 6.33
C TRP A 219 28.81 1.31 6.05
N VAL A 220 29.68 1.13 7.06
CA VAL A 220 31.13 1.18 6.87
C VAL A 220 31.61 -0.26 6.74
N LEU A 221 32.08 -0.62 5.56
CA LEU A 221 32.64 -1.93 5.27
C LEU A 221 34.15 -1.86 5.46
N VAL A 222 34.68 -2.73 6.31
CA VAL A 222 36.11 -2.88 6.57
C VAL A 222 36.59 -4.16 5.91
N PHE A 223 37.60 -4.07 5.04
CA PHE A 223 38.18 -5.21 4.33
C PHE A 223 39.65 -4.93 4.03
N ASP A 224 40.53 -5.92 4.22
CA ASP A 224 41.97 -5.81 3.89
C ASP A 224 42.68 -4.54 4.39
N GLY A 225 42.27 -4.00 5.54
CA GLY A 225 42.81 -2.76 6.12
C GLY A 225 42.30 -1.47 5.47
N LEU A 226 41.34 -1.57 4.54
CA LEU A 226 40.62 -0.47 3.90
C LEU A 226 39.23 -0.33 4.49
N GLU A 227 38.66 0.86 4.33
CA GLU A 227 37.28 1.17 4.72
C GLU A 227 36.56 1.81 3.54
N THR A 228 35.30 1.45 3.33
CA THR A 228 34.41 2.13 2.39
C THR A 228 33.05 2.33 3.02
N MET A 229 32.47 3.52 2.82
CA MET A 229 31.10 3.82 3.24
C MET A 229 30.17 3.62 2.05
N MET A 230 29.06 2.92 2.27
CA MET A 230 28.03 2.72 1.24
C MET A 230 26.63 2.64 1.84
N ALA A 231 25.62 2.88 1.01
CA ALA A 231 24.24 2.61 1.38
C ALA A 231 24.05 1.12 1.72
N GLN A 232 23.33 0.84 2.80
CA GLN A 232 23.02 -0.52 3.20
C GLN A 232 22.22 -1.21 2.09
N PRO A 233 22.65 -2.38 1.59
CA PRO A 233 21.86 -3.16 0.64
C PRO A 233 20.63 -3.77 1.32
N ASN A 234 19.58 -3.99 0.54
CA ASN A 234 18.47 -4.85 0.92
C ASN A 234 18.69 -6.25 0.34
N ASP A 235 18.94 -7.22 1.21
CA ASP A 235 19.24 -8.61 0.80
C ASP A 235 18.15 -9.22 -0.08
N VAL A 236 16.86 -8.95 0.22
CA VAL A 236 15.74 -9.43 -0.58
C VAL A 236 15.82 -8.87 -2.00
N SER A 237 16.09 -7.57 -2.14
CA SER A 237 16.27 -6.92 -3.44
C SER A 237 17.48 -7.47 -4.20
N ILE A 238 18.61 -7.69 -3.52
CA ILE A 238 19.83 -8.24 -4.14
C ILE A 238 19.54 -9.64 -4.71
N TYR A 239 19.02 -10.55 -3.88
CA TYR A 239 18.77 -11.93 -4.30
C TYR A 239 17.66 -12.02 -5.35
N SER A 240 16.58 -11.25 -5.20
CA SER A 240 15.52 -11.21 -6.21
C SER A 240 16.02 -10.65 -7.54
N ASN A 241 16.88 -9.62 -7.53
CA ASN A 241 17.46 -9.07 -8.76
C ASN A 241 18.34 -10.10 -9.49
N ILE A 242 19.15 -10.88 -8.75
CA ILE A 242 19.92 -12.00 -9.33
C ILE A 242 18.98 -13.03 -9.95
N ALA A 243 17.91 -13.40 -9.25
CA ALA A 243 16.93 -14.37 -9.74
C ALA A 243 16.27 -13.89 -11.05
N GLU A 244 15.82 -12.64 -11.09
CA GLU A 244 15.15 -12.05 -12.26
C GLU A 244 16.10 -11.88 -13.46
N LYS A 245 17.34 -11.42 -13.23
CA LYS A 245 18.34 -11.29 -14.32
C LYS A 245 18.61 -12.65 -14.97
N ASN A 246 18.82 -13.68 -14.17
CA ASN A 246 19.07 -15.04 -14.66
C ASN A 246 17.82 -15.65 -15.31
N LEU A 247 16.63 -15.43 -14.73
CA LEU A 247 15.37 -15.86 -15.32
C LEU A 247 15.13 -15.23 -16.69
N GLN A 248 15.33 -13.92 -16.82
CA GLN A 248 15.19 -13.20 -18.08
C GLN A 248 16.18 -13.74 -19.13
N GLY A 249 17.44 -13.95 -18.74
CA GLY A 249 18.44 -14.59 -19.60
C GLY A 249 18.00 -15.98 -20.06
N ALA A 250 17.55 -16.83 -19.14
CA ALA A 250 17.08 -18.17 -19.43
C ALA A 250 15.84 -18.18 -20.33
N GLU A 251 14.90 -17.27 -20.15
CA GLU A 251 13.70 -17.18 -20.99
C GLU A 251 14.03 -16.77 -22.42
N THR A 252 14.91 -15.80 -22.61
CA THR A 252 15.40 -15.39 -23.93
C THR A 252 16.11 -16.56 -24.60
N PHE A 253 17.06 -17.19 -23.88
CA PHE A 253 17.78 -18.36 -24.37
C PHE A 253 16.84 -19.50 -24.76
N TYR A 254 15.84 -19.79 -23.91
CA TYR A 254 14.88 -20.85 -24.17
C TYR A 254 14.07 -20.59 -25.45
N LYS A 255 13.62 -19.35 -25.65
CA LYS A 255 12.83 -18.96 -26.82
C LYS A 255 13.65 -18.99 -28.11
N ASP A 256 14.88 -18.52 -28.04
CA ASP A 256 15.71 -18.27 -29.23
C ASP A 256 16.52 -19.50 -29.66
N ILE A 257 16.87 -20.37 -28.71
CA ILE A 257 17.80 -21.50 -28.94
C ILE A 257 17.11 -22.84 -28.68
N ILE A 258 16.57 -23.05 -27.48
CA ILE A 258 16.05 -24.37 -27.06
C ILE A 258 14.77 -24.73 -27.84
N LEU A 259 13.79 -23.83 -27.86
CA LEU A 259 12.49 -24.10 -28.47
C LEU A 259 12.55 -24.35 -29.99
N PRO A 260 13.34 -23.61 -30.80
CA PRO A 260 13.51 -23.90 -32.22
C PRO A 260 14.12 -25.29 -32.49
N ARG A 261 15.09 -25.73 -31.67
CA ARG A 261 15.68 -27.07 -31.80
C ARG A 261 14.68 -28.19 -31.58
N HIS A 262 13.79 -28.04 -30.61
CA HIS A 262 12.73 -29.04 -30.36
C HIS A 262 11.70 -29.11 -31.50
N LYS A 263 11.50 -28.05 -32.29
CA LYS A 263 10.57 -28.05 -33.43
C LYS A 263 11.15 -28.75 -34.66
N ASN A 264 12.47 -28.76 -34.80
CA ASN A 264 13.19 -29.28 -35.98
C ASN A 264 13.99 -30.56 -35.65
N TYR A 265 13.63 -31.28 -34.58
CA TYR A 265 14.39 -32.45 -34.16
C TYR A 265 14.22 -33.62 -35.13
N HIS A 266 15.32 -34.01 -35.81
CA HIS A 266 15.35 -35.09 -36.80
C HIS A 266 16.01 -36.39 -36.27
N GLY A 267 16.19 -36.53 -34.95
CA GLY A 267 16.73 -37.75 -34.34
C GLY A 267 18.26 -37.82 -34.19
N SER A 268 18.99 -36.77 -34.59
CA SER A 268 20.44 -36.68 -34.38
C SER A 268 20.77 -36.17 -32.97
N PHE A 269 21.81 -36.73 -32.37
CA PHE A 269 22.35 -36.25 -31.09
C PHE A 269 22.83 -34.80 -31.24
N PRO A 270 22.61 -33.91 -30.25
CA PRO A 270 23.11 -32.53 -30.31
C PRO A 270 24.64 -32.52 -30.43
N SER A 271 25.19 -31.65 -31.27
CA SER A 271 26.64 -31.46 -31.36
C SER A 271 27.22 -30.95 -30.03
N GLU A 272 28.54 -31.07 -29.83
CA GLU A 272 29.18 -30.59 -28.59
C GLU A 272 28.92 -29.10 -28.31
N ALA A 273 28.87 -28.27 -29.35
CA ALA A 273 28.52 -26.86 -29.24
C ALA A 273 27.08 -26.66 -28.74
N GLU A 274 26.14 -27.45 -29.23
CA GLU A 274 24.75 -27.40 -28.78
C GLU A 274 24.58 -27.93 -27.35
N GLN A 275 25.34 -28.96 -26.98
CA GLN A 275 25.37 -29.47 -25.60
C GLN A 275 25.88 -28.41 -24.62
N LYS A 276 26.94 -27.67 -25.00
CA LYS A 276 27.44 -26.55 -24.21
C LYS A 276 26.34 -25.51 -23.95
N GLU A 277 25.57 -25.17 -24.97
CA GLU A 277 24.46 -24.24 -24.85
C GLU A 277 23.34 -24.73 -23.90
N TYR A 278 23.09 -26.04 -23.83
CA TYR A 278 22.20 -26.59 -22.79
C TYR A 278 22.78 -26.39 -21.39
N PHE A 279 24.09 -26.57 -21.19
CA PHE A 279 24.73 -26.32 -19.91
C PHE A 279 24.63 -24.84 -19.52
N ASP A 280 24.90 -23.91 -20.44
CA ASP A 280 24.76 -22.46 -20.22
C ASP A 280 23.32 -22.11 -19.80
N TYR A 281 22.30 -22.71 -20.44
CA TYR A 281 20.90 -22.55 -20.02
C TYR A 281 20.63 -23.10 -18.61
N PHE A 282 21.15 -24.30 -18.30
CA PHE A 282 20.96 -24.89 -16.97
C PHE A 282 21.59 -24.05 -15.87
N GLU A 283 22.77 -23.47 -16.11
CA GLU A 283 23.41 -22.55 -15.16
C GLU A 283 22.52 -21.34 -14.85
N LEU A 284 21.89 -20.74 -15.86
CA LEU A 284 20.97 -19.61 -15.68
C LEU A 284 19.74 -20.02 -14.85
N ILE A 285 19.09 -21.14 -15.19
CA ILE A 285 17.90 -21.61 -14.46
C ILE A 285 18.23 -22.01 -13.03
N ILE A 286 19.32 -22.73 -12.81
CA ILE A 286 19.76 -23.15 -11.47
C ILE A 286 20.00 -21.94 -10.58
N GLN A 287 20.72 -20.93 -11.10
CA GLN A 287 20.92 -19.66 -10.38
C GLN A 287 19.59 -18.98 -10.05
N ALA A 288 18.68 -18.89 -11.03
CA ALA A 288 17.39 -18.27 -10.83
C ALA A 288 16.55 -18.98 -9.75
N ILE A 289 16.54 -20.31 -9.73
CA ILE A 289 15.85 -21.11 -8.70
C ILE A 289 16.44 -20.85 -7.32
N ILE A 290 17.76 -20.99 -7.17
CA ILE A 290 18.45 -20.83 -5.88
C ILE A 290 18.15 -19.43 -5.32
N PHE A 291 18.42 -18.38 -6.10
CA PHE A 291 18.27 -17.02 -5.63
C PHE A 291 16.80 -16.59 -5.44
N SER A 292 15.85 -17.17 -6.17
CA SER A 292 14.42 -16.94 -5.91
C SER A 292 14.00 -17.46 -4.53
N TYR A 293 14.49 -18.64 -4.14
CA TYR A 293 14.22 -19.20 -2.81
C TYR A 293 15.01 -18.44 -1.73
N THR A 294 16.27 -18.09 -1.97
CA THR A 294 17.08 -17.28 -1.04
C THR A 294 16.46 -15.91 -0.79
N ALA A 295 15.86 -15.27 -1.80
CA ALA A 295 15.11 -14.03 -1.62
C ALA A 295 13.92 -14.22 -0.66
N LEU A 296 13.21 -15.35 -0.74
CA LEU A 296 12.13 -15.67 0.20
C LEU A 296 12.64 -15.93 1.62
N GLU A 297 13.79 -16.59 1.78
CA GLU A 297 14.42 -16.79 3.09
C GLU A 297 14.80 -15.46 3.74
N ALA A 298 15.47 -14.59 2.99
CA ALA A 298 15.80 -13.24 3.43
C ALA A 298 14.52 -12.45 3.79
N PHE A 299 13.49 -12.54 2.95
CA PHE A 299 12.22 -11.87 3.16
C PHE A 299 11.52 -12.32 4.46
N ALA A 300 11.48 -13.63 4.72
CA ALA A 300 10.89 -14.16 5.94
C ALA A 300 11.64 -13.65 7.19
N ASN A 301 12.97 -13.55 7.12
CA ASN A 301 13.80 -13.10 8.24
C ASN A 301 13.61 -11.60 8.55
N ILE A 302 13.51 -10.73 7.54
CA ILE A 302 13.23 -9.30 7.77
C ILE A 302 11.84 -9.08 8.38
N CYS A 303 10.87 -9.94 8.08
CA CYS A 303 9.52 -9.84 8.61
C CYS A 303 9.43 -10.22 10.10
N ILE A 304 10.45 -10.87 10.67
CA ILE A 304 10.46 -11.26 12.09
C ILE A 304 11.02 -10.10 12.93
N PRO A 305 10.20 -9.47 13.80
CA PRO A 305 10.68 -8.41 14.68
C PRO A 305 11.68 -8.93 15.71
N ILE A 306 12.65 -8.10 16.10
CA ILE A 306 13.69 -8.47 17.09
C ILE A 306 13.11 -8.95 18.43
N ASN A 307 11.98 -8.35 18.85
CA ASN A 307 11.32 -8.65 20.12
C ASN A 307 10.21 -9.72 20.01
N TYR A 308 10.01 -10.32 18.84
CA TYR A 308 9.02 -11.37 18.66
C TYR A 308 9.50 -12.67 19.32
N LYS A 309 8.56 -13.36 19.96
CA LYS A 309 8.77 -14.63 20.66
C LYS A 309 7.77 -15.65 20.13
N TYR A 310 8.28 -16.81 19.72
CA TYR A 310 7.47 -17.93 19.29
C TYR A 310 7.57 -19.07 20.31
N THR A 311 6.44 -19.58 20.78
CA THR A 311 6.40 -20.63 21.80
C THR A 311 5.94 -21.93 21.17
N VAL A 312 6.71 -23.00 21.42
CA VAL A 312 6.34 -24.37 21.05
C VAL A 312 6.17 -25.18 22.33
N ASP A 313 5.01 -25.81 22.46
CA ASP A 313 4.70 -26.73 23.56
C ASP A 313 4.93 -28.16 23.05
N LYS A 314 5.95 -28.85 23.60
CA LYS A 314 6.25 -30.24 23.27
C LYS A 314 6.49 -31.02 24.55
N ASN A 315 5.70 -32.07 24.80
CA ASN A 315 5.79 -32.94 25.98
C ASN A 315 5.84 -32.15 27.30
N ASP A 316 4.88 -31.23 27.51
CA ASP A 316 4.79 -30.35 28.69
C ASP A 316 5.96 -29.38 28.93
N VAL A 317 6.93 -29.32 28.00
CA VAL A 317 8.01 -28.32 28.02
C VAL A 317 7.69 -27.20 27.04
N LYS A 318 7.55 -25.98 27.57
CA LYS A 318 7.39 -24.76 26.78
C LYS A 318 8.75 -24.22 26.36
N THR A 319 9.06 -24.26 25.08
CA THR A 319 10.30 -23.66 24.54
C THR A 319 9.97 -22.34 23.86
N ILE A 320 10.66 -21.27 24.24
CA ILE A 320 10.48 -19.93 23.69
C ILE A 320 11.66 -19.60 22.77
N TYR A 321 11.36 -19.33 21.50
CA TYR A 321 12.33 -18.96 20.48
C TYR A 321 12.25 -17.46 20.20
N GLY A 322 13.37 -16.75 20.34
CA GLY A 322 13.53 -15.37 19.86
C GLY A 322 13.94 -15.34 18.39
N LYS A 323 14.02 -14.14 17.79
CA LYS A 323 14.32 -13.92 16.36
C LYS A 323 15.45 -14.80 15.82
N GLN A 324 16.65 -14.72 16.40
CA GLN A 324 17.82 -15.48 15.92
C GLN A 324 17.60 -17.00 15.93
N ALA A 325 16.89 -17.52 16.94
CA ALA A 325 16.59 -18.93 17.04
C ALA A 325 15.52 -19.34 16.02
N ILE A 326 14.54 -18.46 15.76
CA ILE A 326 13.55 -18.66 14.69
C ILE A 326 14.25 -18.72 13.32
N GLU A 327 15.14 -17.77 13.05
CA GLU A 327 15.86 -17.67 11.78
C GLU A 327 16.65 -18.95 11.46
N ARG A 328 17.27 -19.56 12.48
CA ARG A 328 18.14 -20.73 12.35
C ARG A 328 17.42 -22.07 12.40
N ASN A 329 16.39 -22.21 13.24
CA ASN A 329 15.84 -23.52 13.59
C ASN A 329 14.51 -23.85 12.89
N PHE A 330 13.87 -22.87 12.24
CA PHE A 330 12.59 -23.08 11.56
C PHE A 330 12.77 -23.07 10.05
N SER A 331 12.14 -24.02 9.38
CA SER A 331 12.13 -24.08 7.92
C SER A 331 11.42 -22.84 7.35
N LEU A 332 11.76 -22.46 6.10
CA LEU A 332 11.05 -21.38 5.43
C LEU A 332 9.55 -21.68 5.32
N ARG A 333 9.20 -22.93 5.04
CA ARG A 333 7.81 -23.41 5.04
C ARG A 333 7.10 -23.13 6.36
N ASP A 334 7.72 -23.42 7.51
CA ASP A 334 7.12 -23.14 8.82
C ASP A 334 7.04 -21.64 9.09
N LYS A 335 8.06 -20.88 8.68
CA LYS A 335 8.04 -19.41 8.77
C LYS A 335 6.82 -18.84 8.04
N PHE A 336 6.57 -19.24 6.80
CA PHE A 336 5.41 -18.78 6.03
C PHE A 336 4.09 -19.36 6.51
N LYS A 337 4.03 -20.64 6.91
CA LYS A 337 2.76 -21.27 7.29
C LYS A 337 2.27 -20.86 8.68
N ILE A 338 3.19 -20.59 9.61
CA ILE A 338 2.87 -20.48 11.04
C ILE A 338 3.31 -19.13 11.60
N ILE A 339 4.58 -18.76 11.42
CA ILE A 339 5.19 -17.64 12.15
C ILE A 339 4.73 -16.28 11.58
N LEU A 340 4.90 -16.08 10.28
CA LEU A 340 4.51 -14.83 9.61
C LEU A 340 3.00 -14.58 9.72
N PRO A 341 2.11 -15.58 9.57
CA PRO A 341 0.68 -15.40 9.81
C PRO A 341 0.36 -14.88 11.22
N GLN A 342 1.06 -15.35 12.26
CA GLN A 342 0.89 -14.83 13.62
C GLN A 342 1.40 -13.38 13.77
N ILE A 343 2.52 -13.05 13.13
CA ILE A 343 3.08 -11.69 13.17
C ILE A 343 2.17 -10.70 12.44
N LEU A 344 1.64 -11.10 11.29
CA LEU A 344 0.94 -10.23 10.34
C LEU A 344 -0.59 -10.34 10.42
N ASP A 345 -1.13 -11.15 11.33
CA ASP A 345 -2.57 -11.41 11.50
C ASP A 345 -3.23 -11.91 10.20
N ILE A 346 -2.63 -12.95 9.62
CA ILE A 346 -3.09 -13.60 8.39
C ILE A 346 -3.77 -14.91 8.75
N GLN A 347 -4.85 -15.22 8.06
CA GLN A 347 -5.46 -16.56 8.10
C GLN A 347 -4.56 -17.60 7.42
N ASP A 348 -5.08 -18.82 7.26
CA ASP A 348 -4.37 -19.91 6.61
C ASP A 348 -3.84 -19.49 5.22
N VAL A 349 -2.51 -19.52 5.05
CA VAL A 349 -1.86 -19.17 3.79
C VAL A 349 -1.89 -20.30 2.77
N THR A 350 -2.21 -21.53 3.19
CA THR A 350 -2.14 -22.72 2.33
C THR A 350 -3.21 -22.75 1.24
N ILE A 351 -4.29 -21.99 1.41
CA ILE A 351 -5.34 -21.77 0.39
C ILE A 351 -4.91 -20.77 -0.69
N SER A 352 -3.78 -20.10 -0.52
CA SER A 352 -3.30 -19.09 -1.47
C SER A 352 -2.80 -19.73 -2.75
N LYS A 353 -3.08 -19.09 -3.91
CA LYS A 353 -2.68 -19.60 -5.23
C LYS A 353 -1.18 -19.82 -5.41
N TRP A 354 -0.35 -19.09 -4.66
CA TRP A 354 1.12 -19.18 -4.72
C TRP A 354 1.68 -20.35 -3.88
N TRP A 355 0.90 -20.91 -2.95
CA TRP A 355 1.40 -21.86 -1.94
C TRP A 355 1.92 -23.16 -2.56
N SER A 356 1.13 -23.83 -3.40
CA SER A 356 1.58 -25.07 -4.06
C SER A 356 2.82 -24.86 -4.92
N THR A 357 2.86 -23.75 -5.66
CA THR A 357 4.03 -23.36 -6.47
C THR A 357 5.26 -23.06 -5.60
N PHE A 358 5.08 -22.51 -4.40
CA PHE A 358 6.18 -22.32 -3.44
C PHE A 358 6.73 -23.66 -2.95
N ILE A 359 5.86 -24.63 -2.64
CA ILE A 359 6.28 -25.99 -2.23
C ILE A 359 7.05 -26.71 -3.36
N GLU A 360 6.59 -26.56 -4.61
CA GLU A 360 7.31 -27.08 -5.77
C GLU A 360 8.70 -26.42 -5.92
N LEU A 361 8.79 -25.09 -5.69
CA LEU A 361 10.05 -24.34 -5.79
C LEU A 361 11.05 -24.83 -4.73
N GLU A 362 10.57 -25.00 -3.50
CA GLU A 362 11.34 -25.56 -2.38
C GLU A 362 11.89 -26.94 -2.72
N THR A 363 11.02 -27.82 -3.21
CA THR A 363 11.38 -29.20 -3.57
C THR A 363 12.47 -29.23 -4.64
N LEU A 364 12.32 -28.41 -5.69
CA LEU A 364 13.29 -28.37 -6.79
C LEU A 364 14.63 -27.77 -6.33
N ARG A 365 14.59 -26.70 -5.53
CA ARG A 365 15.79 -26.10 -4.94
C ARG A 365 16.55 -27.11 -4.08
N ASP A 366 15.85 -27.88 -3.26
CA ASP A 366 16.46 -28.93 -2.42
C ASP A 366 17.07 -30.04 -3.28
N GLU A 367 16.43 -30.45 -4.37
CA GLU A 367 16.99 -31.43 -5.31
C GLU A 367 18.22 -30.91 -6.06
N ILE A 368 18.34 -29.61 -6.27
CA ILE A 368 19.53 -28.97 -6.86
C ILE A 368 20.67 -28.94 -5.83
N ILE A 369 20.42 -28.42 -4.62
CA ILE A 369 21.46 -28.24 -3.59
C ILE A 369 21.92 -29.60 -3.04
N HIS A 370 20.98 -30.51 -2.76
CA HIS A 370 21.26 -31.85 -2.24
C HIS A 370 21.21 -32.90 -3.35
N SER A 371 21.94 -32.61 -4.42
CA SER A 371 21.99 -33.40 -5.65
C SER A 371 22.24 -34.89 -5.40
N LYS A 372 21.32 -35.75 -5.88
CA LYS A 372 21.48 -37.21 -5.86
C LYS A 372 21.62 -37.76 -7.29
N PRO A 373 22.66 -38.57 -7.60
CA PRO A 373 22.89 -39.08 -8.95
C PRO A 373 21.67 -39.79 -9.57
N SER A 374 20.95 -40.57 -8.77
CA SER A 374 19.76 -41.36 -9.20
C SER A 374 18.57 -40.52 -9.70
N LYS A 375 18.58 -39.20 -9.48
CA LYS A 375 17.52 -38.28 -9.93
C LYS A 375 17.99 -37.26 -10.97
N SER A 376 19.24 -37.34 -11.42
CA SER A 376 19.86 -36.26 -12.21
C SER A 376 19.13 -36.00 -13.54
N GLU A 377 18.82 -37.06 -14.29
CA GLU A 377 18.16 -36.96 -15.60
C GLU A 377 16.76 -36.32 -15.48
N ASN A 378 15.95 -36.81 -14.52
CA ASN A 378 14.63 -36.25 -14.25
C ASN A 378 14.72 -34.77 -13.82
N ARG A 379 15.70 -34.41 -13.00
CA ARG A 379 15.90 -33.04 -12.55
C ARG A 379 16.19 -32.13 -13.74
N TYR A 380 17.21 -32.45 -14.55
CA TYR A 380 17.56 -31.64 -15.74
C TYR A 380 16.43 -31.59 -16.77
N SER A 381 15.67 -32.68 -16.94
CA SER A 381 14.46 -32.67 -17.77
C SER A 381 13.44 -31.66 -17.27
N SER A 382 13.21 -31.58 -15.96
CA SER A 382 12.25 -30.63 -15.40
C SER A 382 12.68 -29.16 -15.56
N LEU A 383 13.99 -28.87 -15.65
CA LEU A 383 14.50 -27.52 -15.92
C LEU A 383 14.19 -27.02 -17.35
N LEU A 384 13.90 -27.93 -18.27
CA LEU A 384 13.48 -27.59 -19.65
C LEU A 384 11.97 -27.36 -19.77
N GLU A 385 11.19 -27.68 -18.74
CA GLU A 385 9.74 -27.48 -18.80
C GLU A 385 9.39 -25.99 -18.68
N LYS A 386 8.51 -25.49 -19.56
CA LYS A 386 8.05 -24.08 -19.52
C LYS A 386 7.48 -23.62 -18.17
N ARG A 387 6.96 -24.55 -17.34
CA ARG A 387 6.44 -24.20 -16.01
C ARG A 387 7.53 -23.69 -15.07
N ILE A 388 8.81 -23.96 -15.34
CA ILE A 388 9.92 -23.52 -14.50
C ILE A 388 9.95 -22.00 -14.34
N PHE A 389 9.61 -21.26 -15.39
CA PHE A 389 9.57 -19.81 -15.34
C PHE A 389 8.48 -19.28 -14.39
N LYS A 390 7.32 -19.96 -14.34
CA LYS A 390 6.25 -19.64 -13.39
C LYS A 390 6.69 -19.97 -11.96
N LEU A 391 7.40 -21.09 -11.79
CA LEU A 391 7.90 -21.54 -10.50
C LEU A 391 8.85 -20.50 -9.89
N ILE A 392 9.83 -20.03 -10.66
CA ILE A 392 10.81 -19.03 -10.24
C ILE A 392 10.12 -17.70 -9.93
N ARG A 393 9.23 -17.19 -10.81
CA ARG A 393 8.49 -15.94 -10.60
C ARG A 393 7.61 -15.93 -9.36
N ASN A 394 7.25 -17.11 -8.85
CA ASN A 394 6.39 -17.23 -7.68
C ASN A 394 6.96 -16.51 -6.45
N HIS A 395 8.29 -16.37 -6.34
CA HIS A 395 8.89 -15.67 -5.20
C HIS A 395 8.37 -14.23 -5.06
N ARG A 396 8.19 -13.50 -6.18
CA ARG A 396 7.62 -12.15 -6.18
C ARG A 396 6.17 -12.14 -5.69
N LEU A 397 5.38 -13.12 -6.14
CA LEU A 397 3.98 -13.26 -5.71
C LEU A 397 3.86 -13.49 -4.20
N VAL A 398 4.77 -14.28 -3.62
CA VAL A 398 4.81 -14.49 -2.17
C VAL A 398 5.16 -13.19 -1.44
N ILE A 399 6.20 -12.48 -1.90
CA ILE A 399 6.64 -11.20 -1.30
C ILE A 399 5.53 -10.14 -1.39
N GLU A 400 4.88 -10.00 -2.54
CA GLU A 400 3.75 -9.08 -2.76
C GLU A 400 2.54 -9.45 -1.88
N PHE A 401 2.23 -10.73 -1.75
CA PHE A 401 1.14 -11.21 -0.89
C PHE A 401 1.34 -10.74 0.56
N TYR A 402 2.52 -10.99 1.14
CA TYR A 402 2.82 -10.57 2.51
C TYR A 402 2.97 -9.05 2.62
N GLY A 403 3.46 -8.36 1.58
CA GLY A 403 3.53 -6.90 1.51
C GLY A 403 2.18 -6.23 1.74
N ASN A 404 1.11 -6.80 1.18
CA ASN A 404 -0.25 -6.29 1.41
C ASN A 404 -0.66 -6.37 2.89
N PHE A 405 -0.35 -7.46 3.58
CA PHE A 405 -0.64 -7.60 5.02
C PHE A 405 0.28 -6.75 5.89
N ILE A 406 1.54 -6.57 5.50
CA ILE A 406 2.44 -5.61 6.14
C ILE A 406 1.86 -4.20 6.06
N PHE A 407 1.43 -3.76 4.88
CA PHE A 407 0.81 -2.46 4.67
C PHE A 407 -0.45 -2.26 5.52
N GLN A 408 -1.27 -3.31 5.67
CA GLN A 408 -2.52 -3.25 6.43
C GLN A 408 -2.31 -3.31 7.95
N ASN A 409 -1.47 -4.24 8.42
CA ASN A 409 -1.44 -4.68 9.81
C ASN A 409 -0.15 -4.27 10.54
N LYS A 410 0.97 -4.10 9.83
CA LYS A 410 2.31 -3.85 10.40
C LYS A 410 3.14 -2.85 9.58
N LYS A 411 2.61 -1.64 9.35
CA LYS A 411 3.23 -0.59 8.52
C LYS A 411 4.71 -0.29 8.82
N LYS A 412 5.16 -0.45 10.07
CA LYS A 412 6.58 -0.27 10.44
C LYS A 412 7.53 -1.21 9.69
N LEU A 413 7.08 -2.40 9.28
CA LEU A 413 7.89 -3.33 8.49
C LEU A 413 8.05 -2.90 7.02
N LEU A 414 7.30 -1.89 6.55
CA LEU A 414 7.45 -1.36 5.19
C LEU A 414 8.84 -0.77 4.95
N GLU A 415 9.50 -0.31 6.00
CA GLU A 415 10.85 0.23 5.96
C GLU A 415 11.92 -0.84 5.64
N GLU A 416 11.69 -2.08 6.05
CA GLU A 416 12.55 -3.21 5.68
C GLU A 416 12.14 -3.83 4.33
N TYR A 417 10.96 -3.49 3.82
CA TYR A 417 10.40 -4.06 2.60
C TYR A 417 11.19 -3.61 1.36
N PRO A 418 11.52 -4.50 0.42
CA PRO A 418 12.28 -4.16 -0.78
C PRO A 418 11.54 -3.19 -1.71
N TYR A 419 12.27 -2.32 -2.39
CA TYR A 419 11.74 -1.52 -3.50
C TYR A 419 11.34 -2.41 -4.70
N ASN A 420 10.47 -1.88 -5.57
CA ASN A 420 10.00 -2.52 -6.80
C ASN A 420 9.27 -3.86 -6.58
N MET A 421 8.69 -4.03 -5.39
CA MET A 421 7.89 -5.21 -4.99
C MET A 421 6.45 -4.85 -4.63
N GLY A 422 5.96 -3.71 -5.14
CA GLY A 422 4.55 -3.30 -5.02
C GLY A 422 4.21 -2.48 -3.78
N PHE A 423 5.14 -2.32 -2.84
CA PHE A 423 4.97 -1.51 -1.62
C PHE A 423 6.22 -0.67 -1.37
N ASP A 424 6.39 0.37 -2.18
CA ASP A 424 7.57 1.24 -2.13
C ASP A 424 7.44 2.34 -1.06
N GLU A 425 6.29 2.44 -0.41
CA GLU A 425 6.03 3.41 0.65
C GLU A 425 6.96 3.18 1.86
N VAL A 426 7.30 4.27 2.53
CA VAL A 426 7.97 4.30 3.82
C VAL A 426 6.97 4.79 4.85
N TYR A 427 6.91 4.15 6.02
CA TYR A 427 6.09 4.63 7.12
C TYR A 427 6.98 5.42 8.08
N PRO A 428 6.71 6.71 8.34
CA PRO A 428 7.65 7.54 9.08
C PRO A 428 7.66 7.22 10.57
N GLY A 429 8.80 7.47 11.19
CA GLY A 429 8.87 7.76 12.62
C GLY A 429 8.24 9.13 12.92
N ILE A 430 7.79 9.32 14.16
CA ILE A 430 7.24 10.60 14.63
C ILE A 430 8.13 11.09 15.78
N MET A 431 8.44 12.39 15.77
CA MET A 431 9.18 13.05 16.86
C MET A 431 8.47 14.33 17.32
N THR A 432 8.74 14.71 18.57
CA THR A 432 8.26 15.97 19.17
C THR A 432 9.04 17.16 18.63
N GLU A 433 8.48 18.38 18.73
CA GLU A 433 9.19 19.62 18.40
C GLU A 433 10.50 19.78 19.17
N LYS A 434 10.51 19.43 20.45
CA LYS A 434 11.73 19.44 21.28
C LYS A 434 12.83 18.55 20.70
N ASN A 435 12.49 17.30 20.38
CA ASN A 435 13.46 16.35 19.84
C ASN A 435 13.93 16.75 18.43
N TYR A 436 13.04 17.36 17.64
CA TYR A 436 13.40 17.91 16.33
C TYR A 436 14.46 19.01 16.47
N ASP A 437 14.22 19.99 17.34
CA ASP A 437 15.14 21.10 17.56
C ASP A 437 16.49 20.63 18.12
N GLU A 438 16.49 19.67 19.05
CA GLU A 438 17.71 19.05 19.57
C GLU A 438 18.50 18.36 18.44
N THR A 439 17.85 17.50 17.66
CA THR A 439 18.47 16.79 16.52
C THR A 439 18.99 17.78 15.46
N TYR A 440 18.22 18.82 15.14
CA TYR A 440 18.60 19.84 14.18
C TYR A 440 19.87 20.58 14.61
N ARG A 441 19.96 20.97 15.89
CA ARG A 441 21.14 21.64 16.44
C ARG A 441 22.37 20.75 16.41
N GLU A 442 22.22 19.47 16.76
CA GLU A 442 23.30 18.48 16.72
C GLU A 442 23.82 18.28 15.29
N MET A 443 22.92 18.09 14.32
CA MET A 443 23.30 17.92 12.91
C MET A 443 24.00 19.14 12.30
N HIS A 444 23.59 20.35 12.69
CA HIS A 444 24.13 21.60 12.14
C HIS A 444 25.23 22.24 13.02
N ASN A 445 25.69 21.55 14.06
CA ASN A 445 26.73 22.04 14.99
C ASN A 445 26.44 23.45 15.56
N ILE A 446 25.18 23.77 15.83
CA ILE A 446 24.78 25.08 16.37
C ILE A 446 25.05 25.06 17.89
N LYS A 447 26.13 25.74 18.33
CA LYS A 447 26.45 25.92 19.75
C LYS A 447 25.64 27.08 20.37
N ILE A 448 25.26 26.92 21.64
CA ILE A 448 24.60 27.94 22.47
C ILE A 448 25.55 29.12 22.74
#